data_AF-A0A529NNZ6-F1
#
_entry.id   AF-A0A529NNZ6-F1
#
_cell.length_a   1.000
_cell.length_b   1.000
_cell.length_c   1.000
_cell.angle_alpha   90.00
_cell.angle_beta   90.00
_cell.angle_gamma   90.00
#
_symmetry.space_group_name_H-M   'P 1'
#
loop_
_entity.id
_entity.type
_entity.pdbx_description
1 polymer ?
#
loop_
_entity_poly.entity_id
_entity_poly.type
_entity_poly.pdbx_seq_one_letter_code
_entity_poly.pdbx_strand_id
1 'polypeptide(L)'
;SSPVPQLNLELNAAQPSDKGCRLTFVVNNALGADLSKTAFEIALFNEAGVVDRLTVLDFKDLPVSKTKVTRFDLAGTDCAKVSRVLINSATECAGASVEPAACMRGLKTSTRTTIAFGV
;
A
#
# COMPACT_ATOMS: atom_id res chain seq x y z
N SER A 1 1.12 -28.51 -2.51
CA SER A 1 0.91 -27.44 -3.49
C SER A 1 1.76 -26.25 -3.09
N SER A 2 2.49 -25.64 -4.03
CA SER A 2 3.25 -24.42 -3.74
C SER A 2 2.29 -23.25 -3.48
N PRO A 3 2.60 -22.33 -2.54
CA PRO A 3 1.79 -21.14 -2.33
C PRO A 3 1.68 -20.31 -3.60
N VAL A 4 0.48 -19.75 -3.87
CA VAL A 4 0.31 -18.78 -4.95
C VAL A 4 1.15 -17.53 -4.63
N PRO A 5 1.98 -17.01 -5.56
CA PRO A 5 2.77 -15.80 -5.34
C PRO A 5 1.91 -14.62 -4.89
N GLN A 6 2.34 -13.93 -3.83
CA GLN A 6 1.56 -12.87 -3.19
C GLN A 6 2.40 -11.65 -2.82
N LEU A 7 1.81 -10.48 -2.93
CA LEU A 7 2.32 -9.25 -2.35
C LEU A 7 1.31 -8.79 -1.29
N ASN A 8 1.67 -8.96 -0.02
CA ASN A 8 0.77 -8.61 1.07
C ASN A 8 1.03 -7.16 1.48
N LEU A 9 -0.04 -6.37 1.54
CA LEU A 9 -0.02 -5.00 1.99
C LEU A 9 -1.05 -4.83 3.10
N GLU A 10 -0.60 -4.53 4.31
CA GLU A 10 -1.47 -4.28 5.46
C GLU A 10 -1.45 -2.80 5.81
N LEU A 11 -2.61 -2.13 5.85
CA LEU A 11 -2.75 -0.85 6.54
C LEU A 11 -2.77 -1.10 8.05
N ASN A 12 -1.62 -0.93 8.69
CA ASN A 12 -1.41 -1.31 10.08
C ASN A 12 -1.86 -0.21 11.05
N ALA A 13 -1.61 1.06 10.72
CA ALA A 13 -2.04 2.19 11.54
C ALA A 13 -2.30 3.45 10.69
N ALA A 14 -3.20 4.29 11.16
CA ALA A 14 -3.40 5.67 10.70
C ALA A 14 -3.41 6.57 11.93
N GLN A 15 -2.47 7.51 12.00
CA GLN A 15 -2.25 8.35 13.19
C GLN A 15 -2.01 9.81 12.79
N PRO A 16 -2.55 10.79 13.53
CA PRO A 16 -2.18 12.18 13.33
C PRO A 16 -0.67 12.39 13.45
N SER A 17 -0.12 13.27 12.62
CA SER A 17 1.26 13.74 12.68
C SER A 17 1.31 15.25 12.43
N ASP A 18 2.45 15.88 12.72
CA ASP A 18 2.64 17.32 12.52
C ASP A 18 2.40 17.78 11.06
N LYS A 19 2.45 16.84 10.10
CA LYS A 19 2.25 17.11 8.67
C LYS A 19 0.81 16.83 8.21
N GLY A 20 0.02 16.07 8.96
CA GLY A 20 -1.30 15.59 8.54
C GLY A 20 -1.55 14.16 9.01
N CYS A 21 -1.87 13.26 8.10
CA CYS A 21 -2.17 11.88 8.45
C CYS A 21 -0.99 10.96 8.13
N ARG A 22 -0.46 10.25 9.14
CA ARG A 22 0.56 9.24 8.96
C ARG A 22 -0.06 7.87 8.80
N LEU A 23 0.12 7.27 7.62
CA LEU A 23 -0.23 5.88 7.37
C LEU A 23 1.00 4.99 7.60
N THR A 24 0.82 3.91 8.35
CA THR A 24 1.82 2.85 8.52
C THR A 24 1.36 1.61 7.80
N PHE A 25 2.22 1.09 6.93
CA PHE A 25 1.99 -0.13 6.20
C PHE A 25 2.99 -1.21 6.61
N VAL A 26 2.51 -2.45 6.71
CA VAL A 26 3.36 -3.64 6.77
C VAL A 26 3.25 -4.35 5.42
N VAL A 27 4.38 -4.54 4.78
CA VAL A 27 4.46 -5.15 3.44
C VAL A 27 5.26 -6.44 3.53
N ASN A 28 4.76 -7.50 2.90
CA ASN A 28 5.51 -8.75 2.75
C ASN A 28 5.54 -9.16 1.28
N ASN A 29 6.75 -9.25 0.73
CA ASN A 29 6.96 -9.70 -0.65
C ASN A 29 7.12 -11.23 -0.69
N ALA A 30 6.05 -11.91 -1.08
CA ALA A 30 6.03 -13.35 -1.34
C ALA A 30 5.80 -13.65 -2.84
N LEU A 31 6.25 -12.76 -3.74
CA LEU A 31 6.15 -12.96 -5.20
C LEU A 31 7.21 -13.94 -5.75
N GLY A 32 8.19 -14.32 -4.93
CA GLY A 32 9.27 -15.23 -5.32
C GLY A 32 10.47 -14.56 -6.01
N ALA A 33 10.49 -13.23 -6.09
CA ALA A 33 11.61 -12.45 -6.63
C ALA A 33 11.74 -11.10 -5.90
N ASP A 34 12.94 -10.52 -5.93
CA ASP A 34 13.20 -9.18 -5.40
C ASP A 34 12.49 -8.12 -6.26
N LEU A 35 11.82 -7.18 -5.60
CA LEU A 35 11.35 -5.96 -6.24
C LEU A 35 12.37 -4.87 -5.99
N SER A 36 12.98 -4.33 -7.05
CA SER A 36 13.89 -3.20 -6.98
C SER A 36 13.15 -1.86 -6.85
N LYS A 37 11.91 -1.78 -7.36
CA LYS A 37 11.01 -0.65 -7.16
C LYS A 37 9.55 -1.08 -7.08
N THR A 38 8.82 -0.47 -6.15
CA THR A 38 7.39 -0.72 -5.94
C THR A 38 6.71 0.59 -5.56
N ALA A 39 5.74 1.03 -6.34
CA ALA A 39 4.93 2.20 -6.01
C ALA A 39 3.47 1.97 -6.39
N PHE A 40 2.56 2.45 -5.55
CA PHE A 40 1.12 2.30 -5.75
C PHE A 40 0.45 3.67 -5.77
N GLU A 41 -0.43 3.89 -6.74
CA GLU A 41 -1.40 4.98 -6.65
C GLU A 41 -2.52 4.54 -5.70
N ILE A 42 -2.81 5.41 -4.73
CA ILE A 42 -3.90 5.21 -3.79
C ILE A 42 -4.94 6.32 -3.90
N ALA A 43 -6.19 5.94 -3.72
CA ALA A 43 -7.30 6.87 -3.53
C ALA A 43 -7.71 6.89 -2.05
N LEU A 44 -7.77 8.08 -1.47
CA LEU A 44 -8.33 8.30 -0.15
C LEU A 44 -9.76 8.79 -0.29
N PHE A 45 -10.66 8.16 0.44
CA PHE A 45 -12.06 8.55 0.50
C PHE A 45 -12.36 9.18 1.85
N ASN A 46 -13.21 10.20 1.83
CA ASN A 46 -13.75 10.81 3.03
C ASN A 46 -14.94 10.02 3.59
N GLU A 47 -15.47 10.44 4.74
CA GLU A 47 -16.63 9.80 5.41
C GLU A 47 -17.91 9.78 4.56
N ALA A 48 -18.04 10.67 3.56
CA ALA A 48 -19.15 10.66 2.61
C ALA A 48 -18.96 9.63 1.47
N GLY A 49 -17.87 8.86 1.48
CA GLY A 49 -17.52 7.92 0.42
C GLY A 49 -17.06 8.59 -0.87
N VAL A 50 -16.69 9.88 -0.83
CA VAL A 50 -16.18 10.63 -1.96
C VAL A 50 -14.66 10.61 -1.94
N VAL A 51 -14.03 10.47 -3.11
CA VAL A 51 -12.57 10.59 -3.24
C VAL A 51 -12.14 12.00 -2.81
N ASP A 52 -11.34 12.07 -1.74
CA ASP A 52 -10.71 13.31 -1.27
C ASP A 52 -9.46 13.62 -2.09
N ARG A 53 -8.64 12.60 -2.36
CA ARG A 53 -7.38 12.75 -3.10
C ARG A 53 -6.88 11.44 -3.70
N LEU A 54 -6.08 11.59 -4.76
CA LEU A 54 -5.19 10.56 -5.29
C LEU A 54 -3.75 10.90 -4.93
N THR A 55 -2.94 9.90 -4.57
CA THR A 55 -1.51 10.08 -4.32
C THR A 55 -0.74 8.79 -4.59
N VAL A 56 0.54 8.92 -4.92
CA VAL A 56 1.44 7.77 -5.13
C VAL A 56 2.29 7.55 -3.89
N LEU A 57 2.29 6.32 -3.39
CA LEU A 57 3.14 5.89 -2.29
C LEU A 57 4.29 5.02 -2.83
N ASP A 58 5.53 5.50 -2.65
CA ASP A 58 6.75 4.79 -3.05
C ASP A 58 7.26 3.89 -1.91
N PHE A 59 7.08 2.57 -2.07
CA PHE A 59 7.52 1.55 -1.13
C PHE A 59 8.99 1.14 -1.34
N LYS A 60 9.62 1.67 -2.39
CA LYS A 60 11.00 1.41 -2.80
C LYS A 60 11.24 -0.07 -3.10
N ASP A 61 12.42 -0.55 -2.76
CA ASP A 61 12.81 -1.95 -2.83
C ASP A 61 12.05 -2.80 -1.80
N LEU A 62 11.64 -3.99 -2.22
CA LEU A 62 11.04 -5.02 -1.36
C LEU A 62 11.76 -6.35 -1.65
N PRO A 63 12.75 -6.72 -0.83
CA PRO A 63 13.44 -8.00 -0.99
C PRO A 63 12.50 -9.19 -0.82
N VAL A 64 12.76 -10.26 -1.55
CA VAL A 64 11.96 -11.50 -1.52
C VAL A 64 11.93 -12.08 -0.11
N SER A 65 10.75 -12.56 0.28
CA SER A 65 10.49 -13.20 1.58
C SER A 65 10.79 -12.30 2.79
N LYS A 66 10.92 -10.98 2.60
CA LYS A 66 11.08 -10.02 3.69
C LYS A 66 9.79 -9.28 3.98
N THR A 67 9.64 -8.93 5.25
CA THR A 67 8.60 -8.02 5.72
C THR A 67 9.23 -6.65 6.00
N LYS A 68 8.63 -5.59 5.48
CA LYS A 68 9.06 -4.20 5.67
C LYS A 68 7.93 -3.39 6.28
N VAL A 69 8.27 -2.51 7.21
CA VAL A 69 7.33 -1.53 7.76
C VAL A 69 7.67 -0.18 7.16
N THR A 70 6.71 0.44 6.48
CA THR A 70 6.88 1.73 5.80
C THR A 70 5.85 2.72 6.32
N ARG A 71 6.23 4.00 6.43
CA ARG A 71 5.34 5.07 6.88
C ARG A 71 5.30 6.18 5.85
N PHE A 72 4.11 6.73 5.62
CA PHE A 72 3.88 7.85 4.72
C PHE A 72 3.12 8.94 5.45
N ASP A 73 3.64 10.17 5.42
CA ASP A 73 2.93 11.35 5.92
C ASP A 73 2.16 12.00 4.77
N LEU A 74 0.83 12.01 4.88
CA LEU A 74 -0.06 12.64 3.92
C LEU A 74 -0.36 14.06 4.35
N ALA A 75 0.34 15.00 3.73
CA ALA A 75 0.27 16.42 4.09
C ALA A 75 -1.16 16.95 4.00
N GLY A 76 -1.62 17.65 5.04
CA GLY A 76 -2.96 18.25 5.07
C GLY A 76 -4.13 17.24 5.01
N THR A 77 -3.88 15.97 5.33
CA THR A 77 -4.95 14.97 5.52
C THR A 77 -5.29 14.89 6.99
N ASP A 78 -6.58 14.94 7.32
CA ASP A 78 -7.06 14.63 8.67
C ASP A 78 -7.36 13.13 8.75
N CYS A 79 -6.64 12.39 9.60
CA CYS A 79 -6.84 10.94 9.73
C CYS A 79 -8.27 10.58 10.15
N ALA A 80 -8.93 11.42 10.93
CA ALA A 80 -10.29 11.15 11.40
C ALA A 80 -11.31 11.15 10.25
N LYS A 81 -10.99 11.84 9.15
CA LYS A 81 -11.87 11.97 7.98
C LYS A 81 -11.65 10.90 6.92
N VAL A 82 -10.63 10.04 7.06
CA VAL A 82 -10.32 9.00 6.08
C VAL A 82 -11.17 7.76 6.39
N SER A 83 -12.09 7.42 5.50
CA SER A 83 -12.97 6.25 5.66
C SER A 83 -12.47 5.01 4.91
N ARG A 84 -11.80 5.22 3.78
CA ARG A 84 -11.26 4.15 2.93
C ARG A 84 -9.97 4.59 2.25
N VAL A 85 -9.03 3.66 2.17
CA VAL A 85 -7.87 3.72 1.29
C VAL A 85 -8.03 2.63 0.24
N LEU A 86 -7.89 2.98 -1.04
CA LEU A 86 -7.98 2.05 -2.16
C LEU A 86 -6.67 2.08 -2.94
N ILE A 87 -6.11 0.92 -3.27
CA ILE A 87 -5.02 0.80 -4.25
C ILE A 87 -5.63 0.80 -5.65
N ASN A 88 -5.43 1.88 -6.41
CA ASN A 88 -5.99 2.01 -7.75
C ASN A 88 -5.13 1.29 -8.80
N SER A 89 -3.81 1.44 -8.68
CA SER A 89 -2.86 0.81 -9.60
C SER A 89 -1.47 0.70 -8.98
N ALA A 90 -0.63 -0.18 -9.53
CA ALA A 90 0.81 -0.12 -9.32
C ALA A 90 1.41 0.81 -10.37
N THR A 91 1.93 1.96 -9.95
CA THR A 91 2.63 2.90 -10.83
C THR A 91 4.05 2.41 -11.12
N GLU A 92 4.65 1.65 -10.21
CA GLU A 92 5.89 0.93 -10.43
C GLU A 92 5.82 -0.48 -9.84
N CYS A 93 6.32 -1.45 -10.59
CA CYS A 93 6.55 -2.82 -10.16
C CYS A 93 7.72 -3.38 -10.97
N ALA A 94 8.93 -3.27 -10.43
CA ALA A 94 10.15 -3.63 -11.13
C ALA A 94 11.02 -4.56 -10.28
N GLY A 95 11.68 -5.50 -10.95
CA GLY A 95 12.56 -6.49 -10.35
C GLY A 95 13.16 -7.37 -11.46
N ALA A 96 14.26 -8.07 -11.17
CA ALA A 96 14.83 -8.99 -12.13
C ALA A 96 13.84 -10.13 -12.39
N SER A 97 13.41 -10.31 -13.65
CA SER A 97 12.41 -11.31 -14.04
C SER A 97 11.02 -11.11 -13.41
N VAL A 98 10.68 -9.87 -13.03
CA VAL A 98 9.34 -9.52 -12.53
C VAL A 98 8.53 -8.86 -13.64
N GLU A 99 7.39 -9.47 -13.96
CA GLU A 99 6.40 -8.86 -14.86
C GLU A 99 5.79 -7.60 -14.23
N PRO A 100 5.62 -6.48 -14.97
CA PRO A 100 5.06 -5.24 -14.41
C PRO A 100 3.69 -5.41 -13.74
N ALA A 101 2.87 -6.36 -14.23
CA ALA A 101 1.56 -6.66 -13.66
C ALA A 101 1.61 -7.57 -12.40
N ALA A 102 2.78 -8.06 -11.98
CA ALA A 102 2.91 -9.00 -10.88
C ALA A 102 2.42 -8.42 -9.54
N CYS A 103 2.78 -7.16 -9.25
CA CYS A 103 2.42 -6.51 -7.99
C CYS A 103 0.91 -6.43 -7.81
N MET A 104 0.15 -5.95 -8.81
CA MET A 104 -1.32 -5.89 -8.73
C MET A 104 -1.96 -7.29 -8.76
N ARG A 105 -1.47 -8.21 -9.59
CA ARG A 105 -2.03 -9.56 -9.71
C ARG A 105 -1.90 -10.37 -8.43
N GLY A 106 -0.77 -10.22 -7.73
CA GLY A 106 -0.49 -10.87 -6.45
C GLY A 106 -0.96 -10.09 -5.23
N LEU A 107 -1.50 -8.88 -5.39
CA LEU A 107 -1.81 -7.99 -4.28
C LEU A 107 -2.88 -8.58 -3.37
N LYS A 108 -2.59 -8.60 -2.07
CA LYS A 108 -3.54 -8.92 -1.00
C LYS A 108 -3.51 -7.80 0.02
N THR A 109 -4.67 -7.20 0.25
CA THR A 109 -4.84 -6.06 1.16
C THR A 109 -5.49 -6.51 2.47
N SER A 110 -5.01 -5.99 3.59
CA SER A 110 -5.64 -6.15 4.91
C SER A 110 -5.52 -4.87 5.73
N THR A 111 -6.33 -4.72 6.77
CA THR A 111 -6.29 -3.54 7.65
C THR A 111 -6.37 -3.96 9.11
N ARG A 112 -5.62 -3.27 9.97
CA ARG A 112 -5.72 -3.36 11.44
C ARG A 112 -6.46 -2.16 12.04
N THR A 113 -6.88 -1.23 11.18
CA THR A 113 -7.59 0.00 11.55
C THR A 113 -9.09 -0.13 11.27
N THR A 114 -9.85 0.90 11.62
CA THR A 114 -11.25 1.04 11.20
C THR A 114 -11.40 1.54 9.76
N ILE A 115 -10.32 2.00 9.13
CA ILE A 115 -10.30 2.46 7.74
C ILE A 115 -10.36 1.23 6.82
N ALA A 116 -11.33 1.21 5.91
CA ALA A 116 -11.43 0.17 4.91
C ALA A 116 -10.22 0.20 3.97
N PHE A 117 -9.63 -0.96 3.67
CA PHE A 117 -8.48 -1.04 2.77
C PHE A 117 -8.66 -2.14 1.72
N GLY A 118 -8.49 -1.79 0.45
CA GLY A 118 -8.77 -2.70 -0.66
C GLY A 118 -8.18 -2.25 -1.99
N VAL A 119 -8.48 -3.04 -3.01
CA VAL A 119 -8.35 -2.69 -4.44
C VAL A 119 -9.69 -2.26 -5.00
#